data_AF-R1EY44-F1
#
_entry.id   AF-R1EY44-F1
#
_cell.length_a   1.000
_cell.length_b   1.000
_cell.length_c   1.000
_cell.angle_alpha   90.00
_cell.angle_beta   90.00
_cell.angle_gamma   90.00
#
_symmetry.space_group_name_H-M   'P 1'
#
loop_
_entity.id
_entity.type
_entity.pdbx_description
1 polymer ?
#
loop_
_entity_poly.entity_id
_entity_poly.type
_entity_poly.pdbx_seq_one_letter_code
_entity_poly.pdbx_strand_id
1 'polypeptide(L)' 'PADFVCPITTEIMGDPVMAADGHAYERSAIERWLTTKLTSPMTGEALEQSCLFPNHILRRMIREWREAH' A
#
# COMPACT_ATOMS: atom_id res chain seq x y z
N PRO A 1 4.13 -4.33 13.21
CA PRO A 1 4.39 -5.18 12.02
C PRO A 1 3.20 -5.30 11.07
N ALA A 2 1.97 -5.45 11.58
CA ALA A 2 0.76 -5.55 10.74
C ALA A 2 0.58 -4.32 9.82
N ASP A 3 0.86 -3.11 10.33
CA ASP A 3 0.75 -1.87 9.55
C ASP A 3 1.81 -1.73 8.44
N PHE A 4 2.83 -2.59 8.43
CA PHE A 4 3.88 -2.63 7.41
C PHE A 4 3.61 -3.67 6.32
N VAL A 5 2.63 -4.54 6.53
CA VAL A 5 2.29 -5.60 5.59
C VAL A 5 1.30 -5.06 4.56
N CYS A 6 1.60 -5.28 3.29
CA CYS A 6 0.71 -4.95 2.19
C CYS A 6 -0.52 -5.89 2.24
N PRO A 7 -1.75 -5.36 2.22
CA PRO A 7 -2.97 -6.18 2.18
C PRO A 7 -3.09 -7.07 0.93
N ILE A 8 -2.43 -6.67 -0.18
CA ILE A 8 -2.48 -7.40 -1.46
C ILE A 8 -1.43 -8.51 -1.50
N THR A 9 -0.16 -8.19 -1.22
CA THR A 9 0.94 -9.16 -1.34
C THR A 9 1.11 -10.00 -0.09
N THR A 10 0.52 -9.59 1.05
CA THR A 10 0.72 -10.18 2.38
C THR A 10 2.18 -10.16 2.85
N GLU A 11 3.00 -9.31 2.24
CA GLU A 11 4.42 -9.13 2.55
C GLU A 11 4.70 -7.70 3.02
N ILE A 12 5.85 -7.50 3.67
CA ILE A 12 6.27 -6.17 4.12
C ILE A 12 6.52 -5.26 2.92
N MET A 13 5.89 -4.08 2.93
CA MET A 13 5.99 -3.10 1.85
C MET A 13 7.44 -2.59 1.68
N GLY A 14 7.97 -2.63 0.46
CA GLY A 14 9.23 -2.00 0.09
C GLY A 14 9.05 -0.55 -0.38
N ASP A 15 7.96 -0.28 -1.11
CA ASP A 15 7.57 1.06 -1.53
C ASP A 15 6.08 1.31 -1.22
N PRO A 16 5.76 1.69 0.03
CA PRO A 16 4.38 1.93 0.43
C PRO A 16 3.82 3.18 -0.28
N VAL A 17 2.69 3.00 -0.94
CA VAL A 17 1.88 4.07 -1.54
C VAL A 17 0.48 4.05 -0.92
N MET A 18 -0.08 5.24 -0.71
CA MET A 18 -1.41 5.44 -0.18
C MET A 18 -2.39 5.59 -1.35
N ALA A 19 -3.47 4.81 -1.33
CA ALA A 19 -4.57 4.97 -2.27
C ALA A 19 -5.62 5.95 -1.73
N ALA A 20 -6.60 6.31 -2.57
CA ALA A 20 -7.67 7.25 -2.20
C ALA A 20 -8.57 6.76 -1.04
N ASP A 21 -8.51 5.47 -0.70
CA ASP A 21 -9.18 4.88 0.46
C ASP A 21 -8.45 5.12 1.79
N GLY A 22 -7.31 5.83 1.78
CA GLY A 22 -6.50 6.11 2.96
C GLY A 22 -5.63 4.94 3.41
N HIS A 23 -5.61 3.83 2.68
CA HIS A 23 -4.81 2.65 3.02
C HIS A 23 -3.49 2.62 2.24
N ALA A 24 -2.47 2.03 2.87
CA ALA A 24 -1.16 1.85 2.26
C ALA A 24 -1.02 0.45 1.64
N TYR A 25 -0.46 0.42 0.44
CA TYR A 25 -0.21 -0.79 -0.33
C TYR A 25 1.20 -0.76 -0.92
N GLU A 26 1.71 -1.93 -1.29
CA GLU A 26 2.91 -2.02 -2.12
C GLU A 26 2.62 -1.45 -3.51
N ARG A 27 3.45 -0.50 -3.99
CA ARG A 27 3.26 0.19 -5.28
C ARG A 27 2.93 -0.76 -6.41
N SER A 28 3.79 -1.75 -6.63
CA SER A 28 3.66 -2.67 -7.76
C SER A 28 2.38 -3.50 -7.71
N ALA A 29 1.87 -3.77 -6.51
CA ALA A 29 0.67 -4.57 -6.29
C ALA A 29 -0.60 -3.75 -6.53
N ILE A 30 -0.69 -2.53 -5.98
CA ILE A 30 -1.86 -1.68 -6.18
C ILE A 30 -1.91 -1.14 -7.61
N GLU A 31 -0.77 -0.83 -8.25
CA GLU A 31 -0.75 -0.44 -9.67
C GLU A 31 -1.35 -1.56 -10.53
N ARG A 32 -0.96 -2.82 -10.30
CA ARG A 32 -1.52 -3.99 -11.01
C ARG A 32 -3.00 -4.23 -10.66
N TRP A 33 -3.43 -3.92 -9.44
CA TRP A 33 -4.84 -4.02 -9.08
C TRP A 33 -5.68 -2.99 -9.86
N LEU A 34 -5.22 -1.74 -9.90
CA LEU A 34 -5.89 -0.62 -10.57
C LEU A 34 -5.95 -0.77 -12.09
N THR A 35 -5.08 -1.56 -12.71
CA THR A 35 -5.22 -1.88 -14.16
C THR A 35 -6.44 -2.75 -14.44
N THR A 36 -6.91 -3.53 -13.46
CA THR A 36 -8.01 -4.47 -13.62
C THR A 36 -9.30 -3.99 -12.96
N LYS A 37 -9.19 -3.34 -11.79
CA LYS A 37 -10.32 -2.92 -10.95
C LYS A 37 -10.03 -1.60 -10.26
N LEU A 38 -10.97 -0.66 -10.35
CA LEU A 38 -10.94 0.61 -9.61
C LEU A 38 -11.64 0.48 -8.24
N THR A 39 -11.21 -0.47 -7.43
CA THR A 39 -11.81 -0.74 -6.10
C THR A 39 -10.73 -0.85 -5.03
N SER A 40 -11.06 -0.60 -3.77
CA SER A 40 -10.17 -0.79 -2.64
C SER A 40 -9.89 -2.29 -2.47
N PRO A 41 -8.62 -2.72 -2.45
CA PRO A 41 -8.27 -4.10 -2.12
C PRO A 41 -8.61 -4.49 -0.67
N MET A 42 -8.69 -3.50 0.24
CA MET A 42 -9.02 -3.70 1.65
C MET A 42 -10.53 -3.86 1.87
N THR A 43 -11.34 -2.94 1.34
CA THR A 43 -12.79 -2.89 1.65
C THR A 43 -13.65 -3.45 0.52
N GLY A 44 -13.10 -3.56 -0.70
CA GLY A 44 -13.87 -3.91 -1.90
C GLY A 44 -14.70 -2.76 -2.47
N GLU A 45 -14.71 -1.59 -1.83
CA GLU A 45 -15.49 -0.43 -2.28
C GLU A 45 -14.88 0.24 -3.50
N ALA A 46 -15.68 0.95 -4.29
CA ALA A 46 -15.19 1.69 -5.44
C ALA A 46 -14.24 2.82 -5.00
N LEU A 47 -13.07 2.91 -5.62
CA LEU A 47 -12.16 4.03 -5.41
C LEU A 47 -12.64 5.20 -6.24
N GLU A 48 -12.76 6.38 -5.64
CA GLU A 48 -13.11 7.61 -6.37
C GLU A 48 -12.07 7.95 -7.45
N GLN A 49 -10.81 7.58 -7.22
CA GLN A 49 -9.69 7.87 -8.11
C GLN A 49 -8.58 6.81 -7.98
N SER A 50 -7.87 6.55 -9.08
CA SER A 50 -6.68 5.68 -9.13
C SER A 50 -5.39 6.39 -8.69
N CYS A 51 -5.50 7.53 -8.01
CA CYS A 51 -4.35 8.28 -7.54
C CYS A 51 -3.63 7.54 -6.41
N LEU A 52 -2.32 7.40 -6.57
CA LEU A 52 -1.43 6.79 -5.59
C LEU A 52 -0.44 7.83 -5.10
N PHE A 53 -0.39 8.01 -3.79
CA PHE A 53 0.49 8.98 -3.14
C PHE A 53 1.64 8.24 -2.44
N PRO A 54 2.91 8.52 -2.73
CA PRO A 54 4.01 7.87 -2.05
C PRO A 54 4.01 8.19 -0.54
N ASN A 55 4.06 7.16 0.31
CA ASN A 55 4.09 7.33 1.76
C ASN A 55 5.53 7.25 2.28
N HIS A 56 6.23 8.39 2.21
CA HIS A 56 7.64 8.48 2.63
C HIS A 56 7.85 8.21 4.12
N ILE A 57 6.89 8.58 4.97
CA ILE A 57 6.96 8.35 6.42
C ILE A 57 6.91 6.85 6.70
N LEU A 58 5.91 6.16 6.16
CA LEU A 58 5.76 4.72 6.32
C LEU A 58 6.97 3.97 5.75
N ARG A 59 7.49 4.40 4.60
CA ARG A 59 8.70 3.83 4.02
C ARG A 59 9.91 3.95 4.94
N ARG A 60 10.06 5.09 5.63
CA ARG A 60 11.12 5.28 6.63
C ARG A 60 10.92 4.37 7.84
N MET A 61 9.71 4.31 8.38
CA MET A 61 9.37 3.46 9.53
C MET A 61 9.62 1.98 9.24
N ILE A 62 9.30 1.51 8.04
CA ILE A 62 9.57 0.13 7.61
C ILE A 62 11.08 -0.13 7.54
N ARG A 63 11.86 0.81 7.00
CA ARG A 63 13.33 0.67 6.94
C ARG A 63 13.93 0.59 8.35
N GLU A 64 13.57 1.51 9.23
CA GLU A 64 14.01 1.51 10.62
C GLU A 64 13.62 0.20 11.32
N TRP A 65 12.41 -0.31 11.08
CA TRP A 65 11.97 -1.59 11.64
C TRP A 65 12.79 -2.78 11.13
N ARG A 66 13.16 -2.81 9.83
CA ARG A 66 14.00 -3.86 9.22
C ARG A 66 15.47 -3.80 9.63
N GLU A 67 15.94 -2.66 10.11
CA GLU A 67 17.31 -2.52 10.64
C GLU A 67 17.38 -2.91 12.12
N ALA A 68 16.27 -2.75 12.85
CA ALA A 68 16.17 -3.08 14.27
C ALA A 68 15.86 -4.58 14.55
N HIS A 69 15.47 -5.36 13.53
CA HIS A 69 15.12 -6.78 13.61
C HIS A 69 15.83 -7.58 12.52
#